data_AF-A0A5J4PIF9-F1
#
_entry.id   AF-A0A5J4PIF9-F1
#
_cell.length_a   1.000
_cell.length_b   1.000
_cell.length_c   1.000
_cell.angle_alpha   90.00
_cell.angle_beta   90.00
_cell.angle_gamma   90.00
#
_symmetry.space_group_name_H-M   'P 1'
#
loop_
_entity.id
_entity.type
_entity.pdbx_description
1 polymer ?
#
loop_
_entity_poly.entity_id
_entity_poly.type
_entity_poly.pdbx_seq_one_letter_code
_entity_poly.pdbx_strand_id
1 'polypeptide(L)'
;MYVDERKERFRDKRRFTESIKRKIIRELAGEQWSPQQIVGKARKEGEPMVSHERIYQFIREDKAGGGVLYKNLRHRLKHRKRPVGGKKVVIPDKVSIEQRPGIINQKQRFGDWEIDTIVGKENQGAILTVTERKTGFLLMKKLSKG
;
A
#
# COMPACT_ATOMS: atom_id res chain seq x y z
N MET A 1 -12.31 -14.66 1.54
CA MET A 1 -11.71 -14.38 2.87
C MET A 1 -10.59 -13.34 2.80
N TYR A 2 -9.40 -13.63 2.26
CA TYR A 2 -8.28 -12.65 2.28
C TYR A 2 -8.50 -11.37 1.44
N VAL A 3 -9.26 -11.46 0.34
CA VAL A 3 -9.60 -10.29 -0.50
C VAL A 3 -10.66 -9.42 0.17
N ASP A 4 -11.64 -10.04 0.82
CA ASP A 4 -12.76 -9.34 1.48
C ASP A 4 -12.26 -8.55 2.69
N GLU A 5 -11.38 -9.14 3.51
CA GLU A 5 -10.70 -8.43 4.60
C GLU A 5 -9.89 -7.22 4.11
N ARG A 6 -9.25 -7.32 2.94
CA ARG A 6 -8.54 -6.17 2.36
C ARG A 6 -9.51 -5.10 1.88
N LYS A 7 -10.62 -5.48 1.25
CA LYS A 7 -11.68 -4.54 0.82
C LYS A 7 -12.27 -3.81 2.02
N GLU A 8 -12.54 -4.50 3.12
CA GLU A 8 -13.05 -3.89 4.36
C GLU A 8 -12.08 -2.87 4.97
N ARG A 9 -10.77 -3.18 5.01
CA ARG A 9 -9.76 -2.22 5.50
C ARG A 9 -9.72 -0.90 4.71
N PHE A 10 -10.16 -0.89 3.46
CA PHE A 10 -10.22 0.31 2.61
C PHE A 10 -11.59 1.01 2.61
N ARG A 11 -12.63 0.41 3.21
CA ARG A 11 -13.97 1.01 3.30
C ARG A 11 -14.02 2.19 4.28
N ASP A 12 -13.22 2.11 5.34
CA ASP A 12 -13.31 3.06 6.44
C ASP A 12 -12.55 4.35 6.09
N LYS A 13 -13.29 5.40 5.73
CA LYS A 13 -12.72 6.72 5.45
C LYS A 13 -12.29 7.33 6.79
N ARG A 14 -11.10 6.99 7.28
CA ARG A 14 -10.44 7.76 8.36
C ARG A 14 -10.16 9.16 7.81
N ARG A 15 -11.14 10.06 7.99
CA ARG A 15 -11.07 11.41 7.42
C ARG A 15 -9.98 12.17 8.17
N PHE A 16 -9.04 12.71 7.41
CA PHE A 16 -8.04 13.62 7.94
C PHE A 16 -8.66 15.01 8.13
N THR A 17 -9.49 15.12 9.17
CA THR A 17 -10.26 16.33 9.48
C THR A 17 -9.38 17.44 10.05
N GLU A 18 -9.90 18.67 10.03
CA GLU A 18 -9.20 19.83 10.58
C GLU A 18 -9.01 19.74 12.11
N SER A 19 -9.90 19.04 12.82
CA SER A 19 -9.72 18.75 14.25
C SER A 19 -8.53 17.82 14.50
N ILE A 20 -8.38 16.75 13.70
CA ILE A 20 -7.27 15.82 13.78
C ILE A 20 -5.94 16.51 13.44
N LYS A 21 -5.91 17.35 12.40
CA LYS A 21 -4.74 18.16 12.05
C LYS A 21 -4.29 19.05 13.20
N ARG A 22 -5.22 19.81 13.80
CA ARG A 22 -4.92 20.69 14.93
C ARG A 22 -4.38 19.91 16.13
N LYS A 23 -4.97 18.75 16.46
CA LYS A 23 -4.45 17.86 17.50
C LYS A 23 -3.02 17.40 17.21
N ILE A 24 -2.75 16.94 15.99
CA ILE A 24 -1.41 16.50 15.55
C ILE A 24 -0.38 17.64 15.67
N ILE A 25 -0.71 18.84 15.19
CA ILE A 25 0.21 19.99 15.26
C ILE A 25 0.50 20.35 16.72
N ARG A 26 -0.54 20.38 17.57
CA ARG A 26 -0.39 20.66 19.01
C ARG A 26 0.54 19.65 19.69
N GLU A 27 0.33 18.35 19.45
CA GLU A 27 1.14 17.30 20.08
C GLU A 27 2.55 17.20 19.49
N LEU A 28 2.73 17.51 18.21
CA LEU A 28 4.06 17.61 17.59
C LEU A 28 4.85 18.80 18.11
N ALA A 29 4.26 20.00 18.11
CA ALA A 29 4.98 21.24 18.41
C ALA A 29 5.11 21.47 19.93
N GLY A 30 4.04 21.22 20.69
CA GLY A 30 4.01 21.42 22.14
C GLY A 30 4.74 20.30 22.89
N GLU A 31 4.27 19.06 22.74
CA GLU A 31 4.76 17.91 23.52
C GLU A 31 5.97 17.21 22.88
N GLN A 32 6.36 17.60 21.65
CA GLN A 32 7.43 16.96 20.89
C GLN A 32 7.24 15.44 20.71
N TRP A 33 5.99 15.00 20.59
CA TRP A 33 5.67 13.58 20.42
C TRP A 33 5.88 13.11 18.99
N SER A 34 6.39 11.89 18.85
CA SER A 34 6.50 11.26 17.54
C SER A 34 5.11 10.91 16.97
N PRO A 35 4.97 10.78 15.64
CA PRO A 35 3.74 10.29 15.03
C PRO A 35 3.26 8.95 15.59
N GLN A 36 4.16 8.07 16.03
CA GLN A 36 3.76 6.82 16.69
C GLN A 36 3.20 7.07 18.10
N GLN A 37 3.77 7.99 18.88
CA GLN A 37 3.30 8.33 20.23
C GLN A 37 1.93 8.98 20.20
N ILE A 38 1.70 9.91 19.26
CA ILE A 38 0.40 10.56 19.03
C ILE A 38 -0.70 9.52 18.78
N VAL A 39 -0.45 8.57 17.88
CA VAL A 39 -1.39 7.48 17.58
C VAL A 39 -1.57 6.55 18.76
N GLY A 40 -0.49 6.23 19.48
CA GLY A 40 -0.53 5.38 20.66
C GLY A 40 -1.38 5.98 21.79
N LYS A 41 -1.23 7.28 22.06
CA LYS A 41 -2.05 7.98 23.04
C LYS A 41 -3.51 8.03 22.62
N ALA A 42 -3.81 8.47 21.40
CA ALA A 42 -5.19 8.55 20.93
C ALA A 42 -5.89 7.18 21.02
N ARG A 43 -5.16 6.10 20.71
CA ARG A 43 -5.68 4.73 20.89
C ARG A 43 -5.96 4.39 22.36
N LYS A 44 -5.08 4.79 23.29
CA LYS A 44 -5.27 4.57 24.73
C LYS A 44 -6.46 5.36 25.27
N GLU A 45 -6.72 6.55 24.72
CA GLU A 45 -7.84 7.43 25.08
C GLU A 45 -9.15 7.08 24.36
N GLY A 46 -9.15 6.10 23.46
CA GLY A 46 -10.33 5.76 22.65
C GLY A 46 -10.72 6.83 21.63
N GLU A 47 -9.81 7.77 21.32
CA GLU A 47 -10.07 8.86 20.40
C GLU A 47 -9.80 8.48 18.94
N PRO A 48 -10.60 8.99 17.98
CA PRO A 48 -10.39 8.74 16.57
C PRO A 48 -9.08 9.39 16.08
N MET A 49 -8.25 8.62 15.36
CA MET A 49 -6.97 9.10 14.84
C MET A 49 -6.60 8.43 13.51
N VAL A 50 -5.88 9.18 12.67
CA VAL A 50 -5.29 8.64 11.44
C VAL A 50 -4.08 7.75 11.75
N SER A 51 -3.62 6.97 10.77
CA SER A 51 -2.39 6.19 10.95
C SER A 51 -1.17 7.10 11.10
N HIS A 52 -0.12 6.63 11.79
CA HIS A 52 1.13 7.37 11.92
C HIS A 52 1.77 7.67 10.56
N GLU A 53 1.54 6.79 9.56
CA GLU A 53 1.97 7.03 8.18
C GLU A 53 1.23 8.21 7.53
N ARG A 54 -0.08 8.37 7.77
CA ARG A 54 -0.80 9.55 7.28
C ARG A 54 -0.30 10.83 7.93
N ILE A 55 0.09 10.78 9.22
CA ILE A 55 0.76 11.91 9.90
C ILE A 55 2.10 12.21 9.22
N TYR A 56 2.93 11.21 8.92
CA TYR A 56 4.18 11.44 8.19
C TYR A 56 3.96 12.00 6.79
N GLN A 57 2.91 11.57 6.06
CA GLN A 57 2.53 12.17 4.78
C GLN A 57 2.19 13.65 4.94
N PHE A 58 1.36 14.00 5.94
CA PHE A 58 1.03 15.39 6.24
C PHE A 58 2.26 16.24 6.55
N ILE A 59 3.21 15.74 7.36
CA ILE A 59 4.45 16.48 7.67
C ILE A 59 5.33 16.64 6.41
N ARG A 60 5.34 15.65 5.51
CA ARG A 60 6.04 15.76 4.22
C ARG A 60 5.37 16.76 3.27
N GLU A 61 4.04 16.79 3.23
CA GLU A 61 3.25 17.78 2.48
C GLU A 61 3.54 19.20 3.00
N ASP A 62 3.51 19.42 4.31
CA ASP A 62 3.88 20.68 4.97
C ASP A 62 5.31 21.12 4.59
N LYS A 63 6.29 20.22 4.73
CA LYS A 63 7.68 20.50 4.36
C LYS A 63 7.83 20.86 2.87
N ALA A 64 7.13 20.16 1.98
CA ALA A 64 7.16 20.45 0.55
C ALA A 64 6.56 21.82 0.23
N GLY A 65 5.58 22.27 1.02
CA GLY A 65 5.02 23.62 0.97
C GLY A 65 5.83 24.70 1.71
N GLY A 66 7.03 24.39 2.21
CA GLY A 66 7.89 25.34 2.95
C GLY A 66 7.61 25.42 4.45
N GLY A 67 6.74 24.57 4.98
CA GLY A 67 6.43 24.48 6.40
C GLY A 67 7.55 23.88 7.25
N VAL A 68 7.35 23.94 8.57
CA VAL A 68 8.39 23.65 9.58
C VAL A 68 8.05 22.47 10.49
N LEU A 69 6.93 21.77 10.29
CA LEU A 69 6.49 20.70 11.19
C LEU A 69 7.53 19.59 11.31
N TYR A 70 8.28 19.32 10.24
CA TYR A 70 9.34 18.32 10.24
C TYR A 70 10.44 18.60 11.27
N LYS A 71 10.65 19.86 11.69
CA LYS A 71 11.67 20.24 12.67
C LYS A 71 11.39 19.66 14.07
N ASN A 72 10.12 19.39 14.38
CA ASN A 72 9.66 18.76 15.62
C ASN A 72 9.84 17.23 15.62
N LEU A 73 10.24 16.63 14.50
CA LEU A 73 10.59 15.22 14.46
C LEU A 73 12.05 15.04 14.89
N ARG A 74 12.31 14.07 15.77
CA ARG A 74 13.67 13.72 16.25
C ARG A 74 14.71 13.59 15.12
N HIS A 75 14.31 13.01 14.00
CA HIS A 75 15.20 12.80 12.84
C HIS A 75 15.03 13.84 11.72
N ARG A 76 14.15 14.83 11.88
CA ARG A 76 13.87 15.90 10.91
C ARG A 76 13.67 15.45 9.46
N LEU A 77 13.10 14.25 9.27
CA LEU A 77 12.97 13.57 7.97
C LEU A 77 14.30 13.51 7.21
N LYS A 78 15.40 13.12 7.88
CA LYS A 78 16.70 12.90 7.25
C LYS A 78 16.56 11.99 6.02
N HIS A 79 17.21 12.40 4.93
CA HIS A 79 17.20 11.68 3.66
C HIS A 79 17.64 10.22 3.87
N ARG A 80 16.84 9.28 3.39
CA ARG A 80 17.20 7.85 3.35
C ARG A 80 17.67 7.51 1.94
N LYS A 81 18.74 6.71 1.83
CA LYS A 81 19.25 6.20 0.53
C LYS A 81 18.18 5.46 -0.30
N ARG A 82 17.14 4.93 0.35
CA ARG A 82 15.97 4.33 -0.32
C ARG A 82 14.71 5.05 0.16
N PRO A 83 13.84 5.52 -0.75
CA PRO A 83 12.55 6.08 -0.38
C PRO A 83 11.70 5.02 0.34
N VAL A 84 11.08 5.41 1.44
CA VAL A 84 10.15 4.55 2.18
C VAL A 84 8.76 4.76 1.57
N GLY A 85 8.26 3.73 0.88
CA GLY A 85 6.96 3.76 0.24
C GLY A 85 7.01 4.08 -1.25
N GLY A 86 6.21 3.34 -2.01
CA GLY A 86 5.83 3.61 -3.38
C GLY A 86 4.31 3.54 -3.49
N LYS A 87 3.73 4.17 -4.52
CA LYS A 87 2.30 3.97 -4.84
C LYS A 87 2.09 2.47 -5.09
N LYS A 88 1.48 1.77 -4.14
CA LYS A 88 0.87 0.47 -4.43
C LYS A 88 -0.27 0.77 -5.39
N VAL A 89 -0.12 0.37 -6.64
CA VAL A 89 -1.22 0.42 -7.61
C VAL A 89 -2.28 -0.57 -7.11
N VAL A 90 -3.42 -0.03 -6.70
CA VAL A 90 -4.59 -0.84 -6.39
C VAL A 90 -5.30 -1.10 -7.72
N ILE A 91 -5.41 -2.36 -8.10
CA ILE A 91 -6.21 -2.75 -9.27
C ILE A 91 -7.69 -2.61 -8.88
N PRO A 92 -8.45 -1.69 -9.48
CA PRO A 92 -9.89 -1.58 -9.24
C PRO A 92 -10.57 -2.90 -9.58
N ASP A 93 -11.59 -3.27 -8.81
CA ASP A 93 -12.44 -4.43 -9.10
C ASP A 93 -11.69 -5.76 -9.29
N LYS A 94 -10.56 -5.93 -8.58
CA LYS A 94 -9.82 -7.19 -8.59
C LYS A 94 -10.75 -8.34 -8.16
N VAL A 95 -10.95 -9.28 -9.09
CA VAL A 95 -11.61 -10.56 -8.85
C VAL A 95 -10.61 -11.53 -8.24
N SER A 96 -11.04 -12.26 -7.21
CA SER A 96 -10.18 -13.28 -6.58
C SER A 96 -10.04 -14.48 -7.51
N ILE A 97 -8.88 -15.15 -7.52
CA ILE A 97 -8.72 -16.43 -8.23
C ILE A 97 -9.69 -17.49 -7.69
N GLU A 98 -10.07 -17.38 -6.42
CA GLU A 98 -11.08 -18.23 -5.76
C GLU A 98 -12.49 -18.06 -6.35
N GLN A 99 -12.76 -16.94 -7.03
CA GLN A 99 -14.07 -16.68 -7.66
C GLN A 99 -14.13 -17.22 -9.09
N ARG A 100 -13.08 -17.88 -9.58
CA ARG A 100 -13.09 -18.45 -10.94
C ARG A 100 -14.13 -19.57 -11.05
N PRO A 101 -14.83 -19.69 -12.19
CA PRO A 101 -15.74 -20.81 -12.44
C PRO A 101 -15.03 -22.15 -12.26
N GLY A 102 -15.68 -23.09 -11.56
CA GLY A 102 -15.10 -24.40 -11.26
C GLY A 102 -14.69 -25.20 -12.50
N ILE A 103 -15.35 -24.97 -13.65
CA ILE A 103 -15.02 -25.62 -14.92
C ILE A 103 -13.58 -25.35 -15.39
N ILE A 104 -12.99 -24.22 -15.02
CA ILE A 104 -11.60 -23.86 -15.36
C ILE A 104 -10.61 -24.82 -14.68
N ASN A 105 -10.93 -25.31 -13.47
CA ASN A 105 -10.10 -26.27 -12.75
C ASN A 105 -10.06 -27.65 -13.41
N GLN A 106 -11.10 -27.98 -14.18
CA GLN A 106 -11.25 -29.29 -14.81
C GLN A 106 -10.33 -29.44 -16.03
N LYS A 107 -9.82 -28.33 -16.60
CA LYS A 107 -8.93 -28.32 -17.77
C LYS A 107 -9.51 -29.05 -19.00
N GLN A 108 -10.83 -29.05 -19.16
CA GLN A 108 -11.50 -29.83 -20.22
C GLN A 108 -11.72 -29.07 -21.53
N ARG A 109 -11.66 -27.73 -21.51
CA ARG A 109 -11.85 -26.89 -22.71
C ARG A 109 -10.60 -26.08 -23.04
N PHE A 110 -10.46 -25.75 -24.32
CA PHE A 110 -9.44 -24.82 -24.79
C PHE A 110 -9.88 -23.37 -24.55
N GLY A 111 -8.93 -22.48 -24.26
CA GLY A 111 -9.15 -21.03 -24.18
C GLY A 111 -9.13 -20.48 -22.75
N ASP A 112 -8.86 -21.31 -21.75
CA ASP A 112 -8.62 -20.86 -20.39
C ASP A 112 -7.12 -20.58 -20.21
N TRP A 113 -6.74 -19.31 -20.19
CA TRP A 113 -5.34 -18.87 -20.09
C TRP A 113 -4.98 -18.45 -18.66
N GLU A 114 -3.80 -18.87 -18.22
CA GLU A 114 -3.17 -18.46 -16.97
C GLU A 114 -1.99 -17.53 -17.28
N ILE A 115 -1.92 -16.40 -16.58
CA ILE A 115 -0.89 -15.38 -16.80
C ILE A 115 -0.13 -15.18 -15.49
N ASP A 116 1.16 -15.46 -15.51
CA ASP A 116 2.07 -15.32 -14.38
C ASP A 116 3.24 -14.41 -14.75
N THR A 117 3.96 -13.92 -13.74
CA THR A 117 5.19 -13.16 -13.92
C THR A 117 6.27 -13.70 -13.01
N ILE A 118 7.37 -14.14 -13.62
CA ILE A 118 8.57 -14.57 -12.92
C ILE A 118 9.46 -13.35 -12.75
N VAL A 119 9.77 -12.99 -11.50
CA VAL A 119 10.61 -11.84 -11.16
C VAL A 119 12.00 -12.34 -10.76
N GLY A 120 13.03 -11.75 -11.36
CA GLY A 120 14.43 -12.09 -11.08
C GLY A 120 14.88 -11.68 -9.67
N LYS A 121 16.06 -12.18 -9.28
CA LYS A 121 16.69 -11.82 -7.99
C LYS A 121 16.79 -10.29 -7.86
N GLU A 122 16.55 -9.78 -6.65
CA GLU A 122 16.59 -8.34 -6.35
C GLU A 122 15.60 -7.47 -7.17
N ASN A 123 14.53 -8.08 -7.72
CA ASN A 123 13.62 -7.45 -8.68
C ASN A 123 14.33 -6.97 -9.95
N GLN A 124 15.40 -7.65 -10.37
CA GLN A 124 16.12 -7.35 -11.60
C GLN A 124 15.63 -8.24 -12.74
N GLY A 125 14.83 -7.64 -13.63
CA GLY A 125 14.26 -8.31 -14.79
C GLY A 125 13.02 -9.14 -14.46
N ALA A 126 12.17 -9.31 -15.46
CA ALA A 126 10.95 -10.08 -15.34
C ALA A 126 10.65 -10.84 -16.64
N ILE A 127 9.98 -11.98 -16.51
CA ILE A 127 9.45 -12.77 -17.62
C ILE A 127 7.95 -12.91 -17.42
N LEU A 128 7.18 -12.51 -18.43
CA LEU A 128 5.75 -12.80 -18.53
C LEU A 128 5.58 -14.22 -19.08
N THR A 129 4.75 -15.02 -18.44
CA THR A 129 4.36 -16.35 -18.91
C THR A 129 2.86 -16.40 -19.09
N VAL A 130 2.41 -16.94 -20.22
CA VAL A 130 1.01 -17.12 -20.57
C VAL A 130 0.81 -18.57 -20.99
N THR A 131 0.04 -19.31 -20.21
CA THR A 131 -0.11 -20.76 -20.36
C THR A 131 -1.56 -21.12 -20.60
N GLU A 132 -1.84 -21.87 -21.67
CA GLU A 132 -3.17 -22.42 -21.90
C GLU A 132 -3.37 -23.67 -21.02
N ARG A 133 -4.40 -23.66 -20.17
CA ARG A 133 -4.49 -24.61 -19.03
C ARG A 133 -4.81 -26.06 -19.45
N LYS A 134 -5.42 -26.30 -20.61
CA LYS A 134 -5.75 -27.65 -21.09
C LYS A 134 -4.57 -28.31 -21.79
N THR A 135 -3.94 -27.58 -22.70
CA THR A 135 -2.86 -28.06 -23.58
C THR A 135 -1.48 -27.89 -22.97
N GLY A 136 -1.33 -27.00 -21.98
CA GLY A 136 -0.03 -26.61 -21.43
C GLY A 136 0.79 -25.74 -22.39
N PHE A 137 0.18 -25.26 -23.48
CA PHE A 137 0.87 -24.42 -24.46
C PHE A 137 1.34 -23.12 -23.79
N LEU A 138 2.66 -22.89 -23.81
CA LEU A 138 3.32 -21.79 -23.11
C LEU A 138 3.81 -20.75 -24.11
N LEU A 139 3.44 -19.50 -23.85
CA LEU A 139 4.07 -18.31 -24.42
C LEU A 139 4.85 -17.59 -23.33
N MET A 140 6.11 -17.25 -23.59
CA MET A 140 6.93 -16.51 -22.64
C MET A 140 7.63 -15.33 -23.30
N LYS A 141 7.73 -14.21 -22.57
CA LYS A 141 8.39 -13.00 -23.05
C LYS A 141 9.19 -12.35 -21.94
N LYS A 142 10.46 -12.09 -22.19
CA LYS A 142 11.28 -11.22 -21.32
C LYS A 142 10.74 -9.79 -21.39
N LEU A 143 10.44 -9.23 -20.23
CA LEU A 143 9.99 -7.85 -20.10
C LEU A 143 11.18 -6.90 -20.09
N SER A 144 11.01 -5.72 -20.70
CA SER A 144 12.05 -4.67 -20.74
C SER A 144 12.30 -4.02 -19.39
N LYS A 145 11.37 -4.18 -18.44
CA LYS A 145 11.44 -3.68 -17.07
C LYS A 145 10.94 -4.78 -16.13
N GLY A 146 11.63 -4.96 -15.01
CA GLY A 146 11.24 -5.82 -13.87
C GLY A 146 11.22 -5.00 -12.59
#